data_AF-W9TW31-F1
#
_entry.id   AF-W9TW31-F1
#
_cell.length_a   1.000
_cell.length_b   1.000
_cell.length_c   1.000
_cell.angle_alpha   90.00
_cell.angle_beta   90.00
_cell.angle_gamma   90.00
#
_symmetry.space_group_name_H-M   'P 1'
#
loop_
_entity.id
_entity.type
_entity.pdbx_description
1 polymer ?
#
loop_
_entity_poly.entity_id
_entity_poly.type
_entity_poly.pdbx_seq_one_letter_code
_entity_poly.pdbx_strand_id
1 'polypeptide(L)'
;MDTHTGKVLHTDDIDNHLKSQQPYKKWLRQNALRIQSTLDDNDHGSAFYDADQLKQYMKMFQVTFEERDQVLRPLAEQGQEAVGSMGDDTPMAVLSRRVRSPYDYFRQQFAQVTNPPIDPLREAIVMSLETCLGAERNVFEETPEHANRAILTTPVISPAKWRSIMELDRPGFERLVIDLNYDESLGLEAAIRNIADQAEEAVRGGKVLLVLSDRHIAPGKLPVHASLAVGAVHHRLVETGLRCSCNILVETATARDPHHFAVLIGFGATAVYPFLAYEVLGDLIRTGEVLGDLYEVFKHYRKGISKGLMKIISKMGISTIASYRGAQLFEAIGLSADVVELSFRGVASRIQAPVSAISRPSRRRSPPRPGAIASRSSRAAC
;
A
#
# COMPACT_ATOMS: atom_id res chain seq x y z
N MET A 1 17.84 -38.93 -9.10
CA MET A 1 17.75 -40.39 -9.30
C MET A 1 16.28 -40.76 -9.15
N ASP A 2 15.67 -41.28 -10.21
CA ASP A 2 14.35 -41.91 -10.13
C ASP A 2 14.55 -43.37 -9.71
N THR A 3 14.12 -43.70 -8.50
CA THR A 3 14.32 -45.03 -7.89
C THR A 3 13.43 -46.11 -8.49
N HIS A 4 12.37 -45.76 -9.21
CA HIS A 4 11.51 -46.74 -9.89
C HIS A 4 12.08 -47.13 -11.26
N THR A 5 12.59 -46.15 -12.01
CA THR A 5 13.15 -46.40 -13.35
C THR A 5 14.66 -46.62 -13.36
N GLY A 6 15.34 -46.37 -12.24
CA GLY A 6 16.80 -46.47 -12.11
C GLY A 6 17.57 -45.39 -12.90
N LYS A 7 16.88 -44.36 -13.39
CA LYS A 7 17.47 -43.31 -14.24
C LYS A 7 18.03 -42.16 -13.41
N VAL A 8 19.20 -41.69 -13.79
CA VAL A 8 19.73 -40.38 -13.36
C VAL A 8 19.13 -39.33 -14.29
N LEU A 9 18.35 -38.42 -13.72
CA LEU A 9 17.83 -37.24 -14.42
C LEU A 9 18.66 -36.03 -13.98
N HIS A 10 19.17 -35.28 -14.95
CA HIS A 10 19.81 -34.00 -14.73
C HIS A 10 18.77 -32.86 -14.76
N THR A 11 19.17 -31.64 -14.39
CA THR A 11 18.25 -30.48 -14.28
C THR A 11 17.43 -30.27 -15.54
N ASP A 12 18.06 -30.29 -16.72
CA ASP A 12 17.35 -30.10 -17.99
C ASP A 12 16.33 -31.21 -18.27
N ASP A 13 16.62 -32.45 -17.89
CA ASP A 13 15.68 -33.57 -18.06
C ASP A 13 14.43 -33.37 -17.21
N ILE A 14 14.61 -32.94 -15.96
CA ILE A 14 13.53 -32.67 -15.02
C ILE A 14 12.70 -31.48 -15.49
N ASP A 15 13.34 -30.36 -15.84
CA ASP A 15 12.66 -29.15 -16.30
C ASP A 15 11.88 -29.39 -17.60
N ASN A 16 12.47 -30.13 -18.55
CA ASN A 16 11.82 -30.51 -19.79
C ASN A 16 10.61 -31.42 -19.55
N HIS A 17 10.74 -32.38 -18.63
CA HIS A 17 9.63 -33.23 -18.25
C HIS A 17 8.49 -32.40 -17.65
N LEU A 18 8.76 -31.61 -16.60
CA LEU A 18 7.75 -30.82 -15.90
C LEU A 18 7.04 -29.81 -16.83
N LYS A 19 7.79 -29.07 -17.65
CA LYS A 19 7.19 -28.05 -18.53
C LYS A 19 6.33 -28.63 -19.67
N SER A 20 6.47 -29.93 -19.96
CA SER A 20 5.73 -30.62 -21.02
C SER A 20 4.52 -31.41 -20.52
N GLN A 21 4.31 -31.51 -19.20
CA GLN A 21 3.16 -32.22 -18.61
C GLN A 21 1.82 -31.59 -19.00
N GLN A 22 1.76 -30.26 -19.09
CA GLN A 22 0.55 -29.52 -19.46
C GLN A 22 0.85 -28.39 -20.45
N PRO A 23 -0.15 -27.91 -21.21
CA PRO A 23 0.05 -26.81 -22.16
C PRO A 23 0.06 -25.43 -21.47
N TYR A 24 0.92 -25.25 -20.46
CA TYR A 24 1.00 -24.04 -19.62
C TYR A 24 1.07 -22.73 -20.42
N LYS A 25 1.88 -22.70 -21.48
CA LYS A 25 2.02 -21.53 -22.37
C LYS A 25 0.70 -21.16 -23.06
N LYS A 26 -0.11 -22.16 -23.41
CA LYS A 26 -1.43 -21.95 -24.03
C LYS A 26 -2.39 -21.34 -22.99
N TRP A 27 -2.44 -21.89 -21.78
CA TRP A 27 -3.28 -21.37 -20.70
C TRP A 27 -2.94 -19.92 -20.37
N LEU A 28 -1.66 -19.59 -20.21
CA LEU A 28 -1.23 -18.21 -19.94
C LEU A 28 -1.62 -17.24 -21.06
N ARG A 29 -1.43 -17.62 -22.34
CA ARG A 29 -1.80 -16.77 -23.48
C ARG A 29 -3.31 -16.52 -23.60
N GLN A 30 -4.12 -17.51 -23.24
CA GLN A 30 -5.58 -17.43 -23.37
C GLN A 30 -6.22 -16.70 -22.19
N ASN A 31 -5.70 -16.89 -20.99
CA ASN A 31 -6.39 -16.47 -19.76
C ASN A 31 -5.71 -15.31 -19.03
N ALA A 32 -4.40 -15.12 -19.13
CA ALA A 32 -3.73 -14.06 -18.38
C ALA A 32 -3.96 -12.69 -19.02
N LEU A 33 -4.31 -11.71 -18.20
CA LEU A 33 -4.49 -10.32 -18.61
C LEU A 33 -3.32 -9.49 -18.09
N ARG A 34 -2.48 -8.92 -18.95
CA ARG A 34 -1.45 -7.97 -18.49
C ARG A 34 -2.04 -6.57 -18.53
N ILE A 35 -2.15 -5.92 -17.36
CA ILE A 35 -2.61 -4.53 -17.27
C ILE A 35 -1.43 -3.62 -17.60
N GLN A 36 -1.37 -3.21 -18.86
CA GLN A 36 -0.36 -2.30 -19.38
C GLN A 36 -0.92 -0.87 -19.42
N SER A 37 -0.05 0.11 -19.23
CA SER A 37 -0.38 1.51 -19.53
C SER A 37 -0.28 1.70 -21.04
N THR A 38 -1.34 2.20 -21.68
CA THR A 38 -1.37 2.48 -23.11
C THR A 38 -0.59 3.76 -23.42
N LEU A 39 0.09 3.82 -24.58
CA LEU A 39 0.87 5.00 -25.00
C LEU A 39 -0.01 6.25 -25.19
N ASP A 40 -1.30 6.07 -25.44
CA ASP A 40 -2.29 7.13 -25.58
C ASP A 40 -2.88 7.62 -24.24
N ASP A 41 -2.34 7.16 -23.10
CA ASP A 41 -2.76 7.60 -21.76
C ASP A 41 -2.22 9.02 -21.43
N ASN A 42 -2.56 10.02 -22.26
CA ASN A 42 -2.54 11.44 -21.88
C ASN A 42 -3.60 11.75 -20.80
N ASP A 43 -4.40 10.76 -20.44
CA ASP A 43 -5.37 10.82 -19.37
C ASP A 43 -4.67 10.56 -18.02
N HIS A 44 -4.13 11.65 -17.46
CA HIS A 44 -3.44 11.70 -16.17
C HIS A 44 -4.33 11.41 -14.96
N GLY A 45 -5.59 10.97 -15.17
CA GLY A 45 -6.60 10.82 -14.13
C GLY A 45 -7.59 11.97 -14.16
N SER A 46 -8.68 11.79 -13.41
CA SER A 46 -9.72 12.79 -13.17
C SER A 46 -9.18 14.20 -12.99
N ALA A 47 -10.00 15.23 -13.29
CA ALA A 47 -9.67 16.62 -12.98
C ALA A 47 -9.02 16.72 -11.60
N PHE A 48 -7.77 17.21 -11.57
CA PHE A 48 -7.02 17.44 -10.34
C PHE A 48 -7.87 18.25 -9.38
N TYR A 49 -7.67 18.03 -8.08
CA TYR A 49 -8.32 18.85 -7.08
C TYR A 49 -7.94 20.32 -7.27
N ASP A 50 -8.90 21.22 -7.01
CA ASP A 50 -8.57 22.62 -6.93
C ASP A 50 -7.59 22.86 -5.76
N ALA A 51 -6.96 24.04 -5.75
CA ALA A 51 -5.92 24.35 -4.79
C ALA A 51 -6.40 24.32 -3.32
N ASP A 52 -7.66 24.64 -3.06
CA ASP A 52 -8.21 24.68 -1.70
C ASP A 52 -8.66 23.29 -1.24
N GLN A 53 -9.24 22.51 -2.13
CA GLN A 53 -9.52 21.10 -1.91
C GLN A 53 -8.23 20.33 -1.62
N LEU A 54 -7.18 20.50 -2.43
CA LEU A 54 -5.89 19.83 -2.17
C LEU A 54 -5.30 20.21 -0.80
N LYS A 55 -5.36 21.49 -0.40
CA LYS A 55 -4.93 21.92 0.94
C LYS A 55 -5.73 21.24 2.05
N GLN A 56 -7.04 21.03 1.87
CA GLN A 56 -7.86 20.32 2.85
C GLN A 56 -7.41 18.86 3.00
N TYR A 57 -7.16 18.15 1.90
CA TYR A 57 -6.64 16.78 1.94
C TYR A 57 -5.24 16.72 2.55
N MET A 58 -4.32 17.59 2.12
CA MET A 58 -2.98 17.68 2.71
C MET A 58 -3.04 17.90 4.22
N LYS A 59 -3.93 18.78 4.69
CA LYS A 59 -4.12 19.02 6.13
C LYS A 59 -4.71 17.81 6.85
N MET A 60 -5.71 17.14 6.28
CA MET A 60 -6.35 15.96 6.87
C MET A 60 -5.34 14.81 7.02
N PHE A 61 -4.54 14.57 5.99
CA PHE A 61 -3.58 13.46 5.90
C PHE A 61 -2.15 13.84 6.35
N GLN A 62 -1.98 15.04 6.93
CA GLN A 62 -0.74 15.55 7.52
C GLN A 62 0.43 15.61 6.54
N VAL A 63 0.17 15.95 5.28
CA VAL A 63 1.22 16.25 4.32
C VAL A 63 1.89 17.55 4.75
N THR A 64 3.16 17.47 5.15
CA THR A 64 3.93 18.64 5.58
C THR A 64 4.72 19.25 4.43
N PHE A 65 5.20 20.47 4.63
CA PHE A 65 6.10 21.10 3.67
C PHE A 65 7.38 20.28 3.49
N GLU A 66 7.95 19.77 4.60
CA GLU A 66 9.16 18.94 4.58
C GLU A 66 8.94 17.63 3.82
N GLU A 67 7.78 16.98 3.96
CA GLU A 67 7.47 15.77 3.19
C GLU A 67 7.33 16.09 1.68
N ARG A 68 6.73 17.23 1.33
CA ARG A 68 6.64 17.68 -0.08
C ARG A 68 8.03 17.93 -0.68
N ASP A 69 8.87 18.65 0.04
CA ASP A 69 10.16 19.13 -0.44
C ASP A 69 11.27 18.06 -0.36
N GLN A 70 11.32 17.29 0.73
CA GLN A 70 12.41 16.34 0.98
C GLN A 70 12.07 14.90 0.59
N VAL A 71 10.80 14.55 0.40
CA VAL A 71 10.39 13.18 0.04
C VAL A 71 9.81 13.14 -1.37
N LEU A 72 8.73 13.89 -1.63
CA LEU A 72 8.02 13.81 -2.91
C LEU A 72 8.78 14.46 -4.06
N ARG A 73 9.39 15.64 -3.86
CA ARG A 73 10.15 16.33 -4.91
C ARG A 73 11.36 15.50 -5.40
N PRO A 74 12.22 14.90 -4.56
CA PRO A 74 13.31 14.04 -5.05
C PRO A 74 12.82 12.82 -5.82
N LEU A 75 11.72 12.20 -5.37
CA LEU A 75 11.08 11.09 -6.09
C LEU A 75 10.54 11.54 -7.46
N ALA A 76 10.00 12.75 -7.56
CA ALA A 76 9.49 13.36 -8.77
C ALA A 76 10.60 13.66 -9.80
N GLU A 77 11.69 14.27 -9.35
CA GLU A 77 12.75 14.76 -10.22
C GLU A 77 13.71 13.63 -10.64
N GLN A 78 14.12 12.79 -9.70
CA GLN A 78 15.23 11.86 -9.89
C GLN A 78 14.78 10.40 -10.00
N GLY A 79 13.52 10.11 -9.63
CA GLY A 79 12.99 8.75 -9.55
C GLY A 79 13.77 7.86 -8.58
N GLN A 80 14.25 8.46 -7.48
CA GLN A 80 15.00 7.83 -6.40
C GLN A 80 14.61 8.47 -5.08
N GLU A 81 14.70 7.71 -3.99
CA GLU A 81 14.50 8.26 -2.65
C GLU A 81 15.56 9.33 -2.34
N ALA A 82 15.18 10.30 -1.51
CA ALA A 82 16.12 11.29 -1.02
C ALA A 82 17.24 10.62 -0.21
N VAL A 83 18.47 11.08 -0.43
CA VAL A 83 19.64 10.68 0.34
C VAL A 83 19.91 11.76 1.38
N GLY A 84 19.89 11.35 2.65
CA GLY A 84 20.28 12.19 3.78
C GLY A 84 21.54 11.67 4.48
N SER A 85 22.04 12.44 5.43
CA SER A 85 23.14 12.06 6.32
C SER A 85 22.76 12.33 7.78
N MET A 86 23.62 11.92 8.73
CA MET A 86 23.39 11.96 10.18
C MET A 86 22.38 10.91 10.68
N GLY A 87 22.34 10.72 12.00
CA GLY A 87 21.38 9.83 12.67
C GLY A 87 19.99 10.45 12.77
N ASP A 88 18.98 9.61 12.99
CA ASP A 88 17.63 10.06 13.32
C ASP A 88 17.59 10.50 14.79
N ASP A 89 17.82 11.79 15.02
CA ASP A 89 17.74 12.43 16.35
C ASP A 89 16.30 12.79 16.76
N THR A 90 15.29 12.38 15.96
CA THR A 90 13.90 12.64 16.31
C THR A 90 13.39 11.65 17.36
N PRO A 91 12.53 12.08 18.30
CA PRO A 91 11.94 11.14 19.27
C PRO A 91 11.20 10.01 18.55
N MET A 92 11.28 8.80 19.11
CA MET A 92 10.42 7.70 18.66
C MET A 92 8.95 8.16 18.60
N ALA A 93 8.19 7.64 17.64
CA ALA A 93 6.84 8.13 17.33
C ALA A 93 5.94 8.25 18.58
N VAL A 94 6.03 7.26 19.47
CA VAL A 94 5.32 7.19 20.75
C VAL A 94 5.69 8.27 21.78
N LEU A 95 6.91 8.80 21.72
CA LEU A 95 7.42 9.87 22.58
C LEU A 95 7.27 11.26 21.94
N SER A 96 6.82 11.32 20.69
CA SER A 96 6.70 12.57 19.96
C SER A 96 5.60 13.44 20.55
N ARG A 97 5.88 14.74 20.68
CA ARG A 97 4.87 15.77 21.01
C ARG A 97 4.00 16.11 19.81
N ARG A 98 4.43 15.76 18.60
CA ARG A 98 3.69 15.96 17.35
C ARG A 98 2.97 14.66 17.00
N VAL A 99 1.83 14.78 16.33
CA VAL A 99 1.16 13.60 15.78
C VAL A 99 2.04 12.99 14.68
N ARG A 100 2.29 11.69 14.79
CA ARG A 100 3.08 10.91 13.84
C ARG A 100 2.19 9.92 13.09
N SER A 101 2.63 9.49 11.92
CA SER A 101 1.90 8.51 11.13
C SER A 101 1.95 7.14 11.82
N PRO A 102 0.88 6.32 11.78
CA PRO A 102 0.96 4.92 12.17
C PRO A 102 2.10 4.14 11.49
N TYR A 103 2.54 4.55 10.29
CA TYR A 103 3.71 3.95 9.64
C TYR A 103 4.99 4.11 10.48
N ASP A 104 5.18 5.25 11.17
CA ASP A 104 6.38 5.55 11.97
C ASP A 104 6.58 4.60 13.17
N TYR A 105 5.56 3.85 13.55
CA TYR A 105 5.62 2.88 14.65
C TYR A 105 6.25 1.56 14.22
N PHE A 106 6.40 1.31 12.91
CA PHE A 106 6.94 0.07 12.37
C PHE A 106 8.40 0.26 11.97
N ARG A 107 9.29 -0.53 12.57
CA ARG A 107 10.69 -0.61 12.16
C ARG A 107 10.88 -1.82 11.25
N GLN A 108 11.49 -1.61 10.08
CA GLN A 108 11.78 -2.66 9.12
C GLN A 108 12.77 -3.66 9.72
N GLN A 109 12.42 -4.95 9.70
CA GLN A 109 13.38 -5.99 10.03
C GLN A 109 14.42 -6.15 8.91
N PHE A 110 15.59 -6.64 9.27
CA PHE A 110 16.66 -6.95 8.34
C PHE A 110 17.43 -8.18 8.83
N ALA A 111 17.92 -8.96 7.87
CA ALA A 111 18.65 -10.18 8.16
C ALA A 111 20.05 -9.85 8.66
N GLN A 112 20.49 -10.56 9.70
CA GLN A 112 21.85 -10.52 10.20
C GLN A 112 22.29 -11.95 10.45
N VAL A 113 23.42 -12.35 9.84
CA VAL A 113 24.08 -13.67 10.02
C VAL A 113 23.30 -14.85 9.44
N THR A 114 22.02 -15.00 9.76
CA THR A 114 21.18 -16.18 9.47
C THR A 114 20.96 -16.41 7.97
N ASN A 115 20.81 -15.33 7.22
CA ASN A 115 20.62 -15.34 5.78
C ASN A 115 21.19 -14.04 5.19
N PRO A 116 21.83 -14.10 4.01
CA PRO A 116 22.40 -12.90 3.40
C PRO A 116 21.31 -12.00 2.80
N PRO A 117 21.41 -10.67 2.92
CA PRO A 117 20.61 -9.75 2.12
C PRO A 117 21.03 -9.83 0.65
N ILE A 118 20.13 -9.43 -0.25
CA ILE A 118 20.37 -9.36 -1.70
C ILE A 118 20.77 -7.92 -2.08
N ASP A 119 21.66 -7.74 -3.06
CA ASP A 119 21.93 -6.43 -3.64
C ASP A 119 20.82 -6.04 -4.65
N PRO A 120 19.94 -5.07 -4.33
CA PRO A 120 18.79 -4.73 -5.18
C PRO A 120 19.18 -3.99 -6.46
N LEU A 121 20.45 -3.60 -6.62
CA LEU A 121 20.96 -2.92 -7.81
C LEU A 121 21.73 -3.89 -8.71
N ARG A 122 22.64 -4.67 -8.13
CA ARG A 122 23.51 -5.60 -8.89
C ARG A 122 22.81 -6.91 -9.21
N GLU A 123 21.91 -7.37 -8.33
CA GLU A 123 21.18 -8.63 -8.47
C GLU A 123 19.70 -8.39 -8.80
N ALA A 124 19.37 -7.22 -9.36
CA ALA A 124 17.99 -6.85 -9.69
C ALA A 124 17.28 -7.86 -10.61
N ILE A 125 18.02 -8.62 -11.43
CA ILE A 125 17.47 -9.64 -12.34
C ILE A 125 16.76 -10.78 -11.62
N VAL A 126 17.17 -11.11 -10.38
CA VAL A 126 16.50 -12.16 -9.60
C VAL A 126 15.32 -11.62 -8.79
N MET A 127 15.11 -10.29 -8.78
CA MET A 127 14.07 -9.64 -8.01
C MET A 127 12.83 -9.32 -8.84
N SER A 128 11.65 -9.35 -8.22
CA SER A 128 10.40 -9.01 -8.89
C SER A 128 9.40 -8.30 -7.98
N LEU A 129 8.83 -7.22 -8.50
CA LEU A 129 7.67 -6.54 -7.92
C LEU A 129 6.36 -6.91 -8.65
N GLU A 130 6.39 -7.91 -9.53
CA GLU A 130 5.19 -8.35 -10.23
C GLU A 130 4.14 -8.84 -9.21
N THR A 131 2.90 -8.40 -9.38
CA THR A 131 1.77 -8.79 -8.54
C THR A 131 0.59 -9.21 -9.42
N CYS A 132 -0.13 -10.22 -8.99
CA CYS A 132 -1.23 -10.82 -9.74
C CYS A 132 -2.54 -10.67 -8.97
N LEU A 133 -3.53 -10.05 -9.59
CA LEU A 133 -4.91 -9.99 -9.10
C LEU A 133 -5.70 -11.20 -9.63
N GLY A 134 -6.81 -11.50 -8.97
CA GLY A 134 -7.62 -12.71 -9.13
C GLY A 134 -7.51 -13.63 -7.91
N ALA A 135 -8.53 -14.46 -7.74
CA ALA A 135 -8.54 -15.50 -6.71
C ALA A 135 -7.40 -16.51 -6.93
N GLU A 136 -6.84 -16.99 -5.83
CA GLU A 136 -5.96 -18.15 -5.82
C GLU A 136 -6.79 -19.43 -5.97
N ARG A 137 -6.14 -20.47 -6.49
CA ARG A 137 -6.76 -21.76 -6.83
C ARG A 137 -6.04 -22.88 -6.10
N ASN A 138 -6.59 -24.09 -6.19
CA ASN A 138 -6.07 -25.25 -5.49
C ASN A 138 -4.66 -25.60 -5.98
N VAL A 139 -3.66 -25.53 -5.10
CA VAL A 139 -2.25 -25.81 -5.41
C VAL A 139 -1.98 -27.27 -5.81
N PHE A 140 -2.93 -28.18 -5.54
CA PHE A 140 -2.81 -29.61 -5.89
C PHE A 140 -3.38 -29.95 -7.27
N GLU A 141 -3.98 -28.98 -7.97
CA GLU A 141 -4.60 -29.19 -9.28
C GLU A 141 -3.94 -28.32 -10.34
N GLU A 142 -3.61 -28.91 -11.49
CA GLU A 142 -3.07 -28.17 -12.63
C GLU A 142 -4.17 -27.90 -13.64
N THR A 143 -4.77 -26.71 -13.59
CA THR A 143 -5.91 -26.36 -14.44
C THR A 143 -5.73 -25.02 -15.18
N PRO A 144 -6.38 -24.83 -16.35
CA PRO A 144 -6.31 -23.57 -17.10
C PRO A 144 -6.77 -22.34 -16.31
N GLU A 145 -7.67 -22.51 -15.34
CA GLU A 145 -8.25 -21.44 -14.53
C GLU A 145 -7.21 -20.75 -13.65
N HIS A 146 -6.10 -21.42 -13.32
CA HIS A 146 -4.95 -20.82 -12.62
C HIS A 146 -4.35 -19.64 -13.39
N ALA A 147 -4.47 -19.65 -14.71
CA ALA A 147 -3.98 -18.58 -15.57
C ALA A 147 -4.93 -17.37 -15.65
N ASN A 148 -6.15 -17.44 -15.09
CA ASN A 148 -7.08 -16.30 -15.05
C ASN A 148 -6.65 -15.25 -14.00
N ARG A 149 -5.56 -14.54 -14.30
CA ARG A 149 -4.96 -13.52 -13.42
C ARG A 149 -4.77 -12.21 -14.17
N ALA A 150 -4.99 -11.09 -13.47
CA ALA A 150 -4.61 -9.78 -13.97
C ALA A 150 -3.23 -9.40 -13.42
N ILE A 151 -2.23 -9.32 -14.29
CA ILE A 151 -0.83 -9.16 -13.96
C ILE A 151 -0.45 -7.68 -14.00
N LEU A 152 0.16 -7.21 -12.91
CA LEU A 152 0.67 -5.87 -12.72
C LEU A 152 2.19 -5.94 -12.52
N THR A 153 2.93 -5.06 -13.19
CA THR A 153 4.40 -5.01 -13.11
C THR A 153 4.95 -4.55 -11.76
N THR A 154 4.12 -3.90 -10.94
CA THR A 154 4.47 -3.34 -9.63
C THR A 154 3.20 -3.21 -8.80
N PRO A 155 3.26 -3.32 -7.46
CA PRO A 155 2.11 -3.01 -6.59
C PRO A 155 1.82 -1.51 -6.49
N VAL A 156 2.67 -0.63 -7.05
CA VAL A 156 2.49 0.82 -7.03
C VAL A 156 1.71 1.26 -8.27
N ILE A 157 0.44 1.60 -8.09
CA ILE A 157 -0.50 1.75 -9.20
C ILE A 157 -0.55 3.20 -9.69
N SER A 158 -0.55 3.38 -11.02
CA SER A 158 -0.73 4.68 -11.66
C SER A 158 -2.21 5.05 -11.77
N PRO A 159 -2.57 6.34 -11.95
CA PRO A 159 -3.96 6.73 -12.19
C PRO A 159 -4.61 5.98 -13.37
N ALA A 160 -3.89 5.84 -14.49
CA ALA A 160 -4.38 5.10 -15.65
C ALA A 160 -4.64 3.61 -15.33
N LYS A 161 -3.66 2.92 -14.71
CA LYS A 161 -3.82 1.51 -14.33
C LYS A 161 -4.92 1.32 -13.29
N TRP A 162 -5.09 2.26 -12.37
CA TRP A 162 -6.17 2.22 -11.39
C TRP A 162 -7.53 2.23 -12.08
N ARG A 163 -7.74 3.13 -13.05
CA ARG A 163 -8.96 3.17 -13.87
C ARG A 163 -9.17 1.86 -14.61
N SER A 164 -8.14 1.32 -15.27
CA SER A 164 -8.26 0.02 -15.94
C SER A 164 -8.66 -1.13 -15.00
N ILE A 165 -8.18 -1.12 -13.75
CA ILE A 165 -8.60 -2.13 -12.74
C ILE A 165 -10.05 -1.88 -12.30
N MET A 166 -10.45 -0.61 -12.13
CA MET A 166 -11.83 -0.27 -11.75
C MET A 166 -12.81 -0.58 -12.90
N GLU A 167 -12.45 -0.37 -14.15
CA GLU A 167 -13.31 -0.61 -15.31
C GLU A 167 -13.26 -2.07 -15.80
N LEU A 168 -12.45 -2.93 -15.16
CA LEU A 168 -12.30 -4.32 -15.53
C LEU A 168 -13.62 -5.09 -15.30
N ASP A 169 -14.38 -5.25 -16.39
CA ASP A 169 -15.58 -6.09 -16.42
C ASP A 169 -15.22 -7.49 -16.94
N ARG A 170 -14.81 -8.37 -16.02
CA ARG A 170 -14.40 -9.74 -16.32
C ARG A 170 -14.84 -10.69 -15.20
N PRO A 171 -15.42 -11.86 -15.52
CA PRO A 171 -15.79 -12.85 -14.52
C PRO A 171 -14.61 -13.26 -13.62
N GLY A 172 -14.84 -13.28 -12.31
CA GLY A 172 -13.81 -13.57 -11.30
C GLY A 172 -12.96 -12.36 -10.90
N PHE A 173 -13.35 -11.14 -11.31
CA PHE A 173 -12.75 -9.87 -10.88
C PHE A 173 -13.79 -8.93 -10.28
N GLU A 174 -14.91 -9.47 -9.79
CA GLU A 174 -15.99 -8.71 -9.17
C GLU A 174 -15.42 -7.91 -7.99
N ARG A 175 -15.73 -6.61 -7.95
CA ARG A 175 -15.16 -5.68 -6.99
C ARG A 175 -16.19 -5.11 -6.03
N LEU A 176 -15.72 -4.71 -4.84
CA LEU A 176 -16.46 -3.86 -3.91
C LEU A 176 -15.54 -2.76 -3.39
N VAL A 177 -16.05 -1.52 -3.35
CA VAL A 177 -15.38 -0.40 -2.70
C VAL A 177 -15.92 -0.25 -1.27
N ILE A 178 -15.03 -0.32 -0.29
CA ILE A 178 -15.30 -0.12 1.12
C ILE A 178 -14.74 1.26 1.50
N ASP A 179 -15.62 2.17 1.92
CA ASP A 179 -15.26 3.50 2.38
C ASP A 179 -14.61 3.42 3.77
N LEU A 180 -13.41 3.99 3.90
CA LEU A 180 -12.68 4.06 5.17
C LEU A 180 -13.14 5.25 6.04
N ASN A 181 -14.02 6.11 5.54
CA ASN A 181 -14.56 7.26 6.28
C ASN A 181 -15.75 6.84 7.15
N TYR A 182 -15.60 6.93 8.48
CA TYR A 182 -16.61 6.56 9.46
C TYR A 182 -17.12 7.79 10.23
N ASP A 183 -18.32 7.68 10.79
CA ASP A 183 -18.89 8.72 11.64
C ASP A 183 -18.14 8.83 12.98
N GLU A 184 -17.79 10.04 13.41
CA GLU A 184 -17.00 10.25 14.64
C GLU A 184 -17.65 9.62 15.89
N SER A 185 -18.97 9.51 15.93
CA SER A 185 -19.71 8.93 17.06
C SER A 185 -19.51 7.42 17.22
N LEU A 186 -19.16 6.70 16.15
CA LEU A 186 -18.97 5.24 16.16
C LEU A 186 -17.71 4.83 16.94
N GLY A 187 -16.67 5.66 16.87
CA GLY A 187 -15.34 5.35 17.42
C GLY A 187 -14.50 4.46 16.49
N LEU A 188 -13.17 4.62 16.61
CA LEU A 188 -12.20 4.02 15.68
C LEU A 188 -12.21 2.48 15.70
N GLU A 189 -12.28 1.86 16.89
CA GLU A 189 -12.27 0.40 17.00
C GLU A 189 -13.48 -0.23 16.30
N ALA A 190 -14.68 0.27 16.58
CA ALA A 190 -15.91 -0.22 15.96
C ALA A 190 -15.90 0.03 14.44
N ALA A 191 -15.34 1.15 13.98
CA ALA A 191 -15.15 1.42 12.55
C ALA A 191 -14.24 0.39 11.87
N ILE A 192 -13.09 0.06 12.48
CA ILE A 192 -12.17 -0.94 11.95
C ILE A 192 -12.83 -2.33 11.88
N ARG A 193 -13.55 -2.73 12.95
CA ARG A 193 -14.29 -4.00 12.97
C ARG A 193 -15.36 -4.04 11.87
N ASN A 194 -16.13 -2.96 11.71
CA ASN A 194 -17.15 -2.85 10.67
C ASN A 194 -16.55 -2.97 9.26
N ILE A 195 -15.41 -2.32 8.98
CA ILE A 195 -14.70 -2.46 7.70
C ILE A 195 -14.27 -3.91 7.46
N ALA A 196 -13.75 -4.59 8.49
CA ALA A 196 -13.35 -6.00 8.39
C ALA A 196 -14.56 -6.92 8.14
N ASP A 197 -15.70 -6.66 8.80
CA ASP A 197 -16.92 -7.44 8.65
C ASP A 197 -17.55 -7.23 7.25
N GLN A 198 -17.58 -5.99 6.73
CA GLN A 198 -17.98 -5.69 5.36
C GLN A 198 -17.10 -6.43 4.34
N ALA A 199 -15.78 -6.46 4.57
CA ALA A 199 -14.86 -7.18 3.71
C ALA A 199 -15.12 -8.70 3.71
N GLU A 200 -15.39 -9.29 4.87
CA GLU A 200 -15.76 -10.70 4.97
C GLU A 200 -17.05 -10.98 4.18
N GLU A 201 -18.11 -10.20 4.43
CA GLU A 201 -19.40 -10.36 3.76
C GLU A 201 -19.26 -10.22 2.23
N ALA A 202 -18.46 -9.25 1.78
CA ALA A 202 -18.17 -9.04 0.36
C ALA A 202 -17.54 -10.27 -0.29
N VAL A 203 -16.53 -10.87 0.33
CA VAL A 203 -15.86 -12.05 -0.23
C VAL A 203 -16.78 -13.26 -0.22
N ARG A 204 -17.59 -13.44 0.84
CA ARG A 204 -18.64 -14.47 0.85
C ARG A 204 -19.68 -14.26 -0.25
N GLY A 205 -19.97 -13.01 -0.58
CA GLY A 205 -20.80 -12.60 -1.71
C GLY A 205 -20.11 -12.71 -3.09
N GLY A 206 -18.92 -13.31 -3.16
CA GLY A 206 -18.19 -13.55 -4.41
C GLY A 206 -17.37 -12.37 -4.92
N LYS A 207 -17.12 -11.34 -4.10
CA LYS A 207 -16.25 -10.22 -4.48
C LYS A 207 -14.78 -10.63 -4.35
N VAL A 208 -14.05 -10.58 -5.46
CA VAL A 208 -12.63 -10.95 -5.54
C VAL A 208 -11.73 -9.74 -5.30
N LEU A 209 -12.13 -8.54 -5.73
CA LEU A 209 -11.33 -7.33 -5.55
C LEU A 209 -11.95 -6.44 -4.46
N LEU A 210 -11.33 -6.41 -3.29
CA LEU A 210 -11.72 -5.50 -2.21
C LEU A 210 -10.92 -4.21 -2.33
N VAL A 211 -11.61 -3.08 -2.52
CA VAL A 211 -11.00 -1.76 -2.63
C VAL A 211 -11.24 -0.99 -1.35
N LEU A 212 -10.20 -0.76 -0.56
CA LEU A 212 -10.25 0.08 0.63
C LEU A 212 -9.90 1.51 0.22
N SER A 213 -10.85 2.46 0.36
CA SER A 213 -10.66 3.84 -0.09
C SER A 213 -10.84 4.86 1.04
N ASP A 214 -9.84 5.70 1.27
CA ASP A 214 -9.95 6.88 2.15
C ASP A 214 -10.24 8.18 1.39
N ARG A 215 -10.60 8.09 0.10
CA ARG A 215 -10.74 9.23 -0.79
C ARG A 215 -11.90 10.16 -0.45
N HIS A 216 -13.03 9.66 0.04
CA HIS A 216 -14.27 10.44 0.18
C HIS A 216 -14.41 11.14 1.54
N ILE A 217 -13.50 12.07 1.85
CA ILE A 217 -13.59 12.83 3.10
C ILE A 217 -14.87 13.68 3.13
N ALA A 218 -15.56 13.72 4.27
CA ALA A 218 -16.80 14.47 4.43
C ALA A 218 -16.89 15.10 5.84
N PRO A 219 -17.58 16.24 6.01
CA PRO A 219 -17.85 16.80 7.34
C PRO A 219 -18.55 15.78 8.26
N GLY A 220 -18.12 15.71 9.52
CA GLY A 220 -18.66 14.75 10.50
C GLY A 220 -18.08 13.33 10.40
N LYS A 221 -17.31 13.04 9.34
CA LYS A 221 -16.61 11.77 9.18
C LYS A 221 -15.11 11.90 9.44
N LEU A 222 -14.50 10.79 9.81
CA LEU A 222 -13.07 10.64 10.02
C LEU A 222 -12.55 9.46 9.18
N PRO A 223 -11.41 9.59 8.50
CA PRO A 223 -10.81 8.46 7.79
C PRO A 223 -10.11 7.50 8.77
N VAL A 224 -10.40 6.20 8.68
CA VAL A 224 -9.54 5.17 9.26
C VAL A 224 -8.21 5.17 8.51
N HIS A 225 -7.09 5.11 9.24
CA HIS A 225 -5.78 5.04 8.60
C HIS A 225 -5.61 3.73 7.81
N ALA A 226 -5.14 3.82 6.57
CA ALA A 226 -5.10 2.68 5.65
C ALA A 226 -4.34 1.46 6.21
N SER A 227 -3.24 1.66 6.96
CA SER A 227 -2.52 0.54 7.59
C SER A 227 -3.38 -0.25 8.58
N LEU A 228 -4.21 0.42 9.38
CA LEU A 228 -5.09 -0.23 10.36
C LEU A 228 -6.20 -1.02 9.65
N ALA A 229 -6.80 -0.43 8.63
CA ALA A 229 -7.86 -1.06 7.84
C ALA A 229 -7.34 -2.29 7.08
N VAL A 230 -6.23 -2.15 6.35
CA VAL A 230 -5.61 -3.26 5.59
C VAL A 230 -5.27 -4.43 6.51
N GLY A 231 -4.62 -4.16 7.63
CA GLY A 231 -4.21 -5.21 8.55
C GLY A 231 -5.41 -5.93 9.19
N ALA A 232 -6.43 -5.19 9.64
CA ALA A 232 -7.64 -5.78 10.20
C ALA A 232 -8.41 -6.64 9.17
N VAL A 233 -8.58 -6.13 7.95
CA VAL A 233 -9.22 -6.87 6.85
C VAL A 233 -8.40 -8.11 6.51
N HIS A 234 -7.08 -8.00 6.40
CA HIS A 234 -6.20 -9.12 6.09
C HIS A 234 -6.32 -10.24 7.12
N HIS A 235 -6.20 -9.92 8.41
CA HIS A 235 -6.31 -10.92 9.47
C HIS A 235 -7.70 -11.53 9.56
N ARG A 236 -8.77 -10.73 9.46
CA ARG A 236 -10.14 -11.25 9.41
C ARG A 236 -10.34 -12.28 8.30
N LEU A 237 -9.85 -11.98 7.10
CA LEU A 237 -9.98 -12.86 5.95
C LEU A 237 -9.09 -14.10 6.05
N VAL A 238 -7.95 -14.02 6.73
CA VAL A 238 -7.12 -15.20 7.01
C VAL A 238 -7.82 -16.12 8.01
N GLU A 239 -8.34 -15.57 9.12
CA GLU A 239 -9.04 -16.33 10.16
C GLU A 239 -10.29 -17.04 9.64
N THR A 240 -10.98 -16.42 8.67
CA THR A 240 -12.19 -16.98 8.06
C THR A 240 -11.91 -17.84 6.83
N GLY A 241 -10.64 -18.03 6.45
CA GLY A 241 -10.23 -18.85 5.31
C GLY A 241 -10.55 -18.24 3.94
N LEU A 242 -10.84 -16.94 3.88
CA LEU A 242 -11.27 -16.22 2.67
C LEU A 242 -10.13 -15.47 1.97
N ARG A 243 -8.96 -15.33 2.60
CA ARG A 243 -7.87 -14.49 2.08
C ARG A 243 -7.37 -14.92 0.69
N CYS A 244 -7.35 -16.21 0.39
CA CYS A 244 -6.96 -16.73 -0.94
C CYS A 244 -8.01 -16.44 -2.03
N SER A 245 -9.26 -16.16 -1.65
CA SER A 245 -10.36 -15.89 -2.59
C SER A 245 -10.42 -14.45 -3.08
N CYS A 246 -9.59 -13.55 -2.54
CA CYS A 246 -9.65 -12.13 -2.85
C CYS A 246 -8.28 -11.43 -2.87
N ASN A 247 -8.27 -10.19 -3.35
CA ASN A 247 -7.16 -9.26 -3.26
C ASN A 247 -7.59 -7.99 -2.54
N ILE A 248 -6.68 -7.40 -1.77
CA ILE A 248 -6.89 -6.13 -1.08
C ILE A 248 -6.18 -5.04 -1.87
N LEU A 249 -6.94 -4.14 -2.47
CA LEU A 249 -6.50 -2.96 -3.19
C LEU A 249 -6.71 -1.74 -2.30
N VAL A 250 -5.75 -0.82 -2.27
CA VAL A 250 -5.79 0.34 -1.36
C VAL A 250 -5.73 1.63 -2.16
N GLU A 251 -6.81 2.40 -2.20
CA GLU A 251 -6.82 3.79 -2.68
C GLU A 251 -6.63 4.70 -1.47
N THR A 252 -5.43 5.27 -1.32
CA THR A 252 -5.10 5.99 -0.08
C THR A 252 -4.35 7.29 -0.29
N ALA A 253 -4.66 8.26 0.56
CA ALA A 253 -3.90 9.48 0.75
C ALA A 253 -2.70 9.33 1.71
N THR A 254 -2.61 8.23 2.45
CA THR A 254 -1.59 8.04 3.50
C THR A 254 -0.24 7.55 2.97
N ALA A 255 -0.21 6.82 1.86
CA ALA A 255 1.01 6.23 1.29
C ALA A 255 1.72 7.20 0.35
N ARG A 256 3.00 7.49 0.61
CA ARG A 256 3.75 8.54 -0.09
C ARG A 256 5.23 8.19 -0.28
N ASP A 257 5.84 7.52 0.69
CA ASP A 257 7.22 7.01 0.62
C ASP A 257 7.26 5.47 0.57
N PRO A 258 8.41 4.85 0.23
CA PRO A 258 8.52 3.39 0.10
C PRO A 258 8.24 2.61 1.38
N HIS A 259 8.49 3.19 2.55
CA HIS A 259 8.20 2.53 3.81
C HIS A 259 6.69 2.39 4.02
N HIS A 260 5.89 3.41 3.67
CA HIS A 260 4.44 3.34 3.74
C HIS A 260 3.88 2.20 2.86
N PHE A 261 4.39 2.06 1.63
CA PHE A 261 4.01 0.94 0.76
C PHE A 261 4.45 -0.41 1.33
N ALA A 262 5.67 -0.50 1.86
CA ALA A 262 6.17 -1.73 2.46
C ALA A 262 5.31 -2.17 3.64
N VAL A 263 4.87 -1.24 4.49
CA VAL A 263 3.95 -1.54 5.62
C VAL A 263 2.62 -2.06 5.09
N LEU A 264 1.98 -1.35 4.16
CA LEU A 264 0.69 -1.79 3.59
C LEU A 264 0.78 -3.19 2.96
N ILE A 265 1.82 -3.45 2.17
CA ILE A 265 2.03 -4.73 1.49
C ILE A 265 2.36 -5.83 2.51
N GLY A 266 3.25 -5.54 3.47
CA GLY A 266 3.63 -6.47 4.53
C GLY A 266 2.47 -6.86 5.45
N PHE A 267 1.42 -6.04 5.53
CA PHE A 267 0.16 -6.34 6.21
C PHE A 267 -0.96 -6.83 5.30
N GLY A 268 -0.67 -7.15 4.03
CA GLY A 268 -1.59 -7.92 3.18
C GLY A 268 -2.18 -7.17 1.98
N ALA A 269 -1.86 -5.88 1.79
CA ALA A 269 -2.23 -5.17 0.57
C ALA A 269 -1.60 -5.84 -0.66
N THR A 270 -2.40 -6.03 -1.71
CA THR A 270 -1.96 -6.62 -2.98
C THR A 270 -1.41 -5.56 -3.93
N ALA A 271 -2.04 -4.38 -3.93
CA ALA A 271 -1.59 -3.21 -4.66
C ALA A 271 -2.11 -1.92 -4.00
N VAL A 272 -1.41 -0.81 -4.21
CA VAL A 272 -1.69 0.48 -3.58
C VAL A 272 -1.71 1.58 -4.66
N TYR A 273 -2.80 2.33 -4.69
CA TYR A 273 -2.97 3.53 -5.49
C TYR A 273 -2.88 4.78 -4.58
N PRO A 274 -1.74 5.50 -4.58
CA PRO A 274 -1.49 6.64 -3.71
C PRO A 274 -2.06 7.94 -4.29
N PHE A 275 -3.39 8.08 -4.35
CA PHE A 275 -4.00 9.19 -5.11
C PHE A 275 -3.50 10.58 -4.67
N LEU A 276 -3.37 10.83 -3.35
CA LEU A 276 -2.92 12.14 -2.86
C LEU A 276 -1.47 12.45 -3.23
N ALA A 277 -0.60 11.44 -3.34
CA ALA A 277 0.77 11.65 -3.80
C ALA A 277 0.77 12.20 -5.24
N TYR A 278 -0.07 11.66 -6.11
CA TYR A 278 -0.21 12.17 -7.49
C TYR A 278 -0.79 13.58 -7.55
N GLU A 279 -1.79 13.90 -6.72
CA GLU A 279 -2.33 15.26 -6.62
C GLU A 279 -1.26 16.27 -6.17
N VAL A 280 -0.44 15.91 -5.17
CA VAL A 280 0.66 16.75 -4.69
C VAL A 280 1.75 16.92 -5.75
N LEU A 281 2.08 15.88 -6.50
CA LEU A 281 3.03 15.96 -7.61
C LEU A 281 2.51 16.87 -8.73
N GLY A 282 1.22 16.78 -9.08
CA GLY A 282 0.60 17.69 -10.04
C GLY A 282 0.64 19.14 -9.57
N ASP A 283 0.44 19.36 -8.27
CA ASP A 283 0.55 20.69 -7.66
C ASP A 283 1.99 21.24 -7.68
N LEU A 284 3.01 20.42 -7.41
CA LEU A 284 4.42 20.82 -7.51
C LEU A 284 4.82 21.25 -8.93
N ILE A 285 4.26 20.60 -9.96
CA ILE A 285 4.46 21.02 -11.35
C ILE A 285 3.74 22.35 -11.60
N ARG A 286 2.49 22.47 -11.15
CA ARG A 286 1.66 23.67 -11.34
C ARG A 286 2.26 24.90 -10.67
N THR A 287 2.92 24.75 -9.52
CA THR A 287 3.61 25.84 -8.81
C THR A 287 5.02 26.12 -9.35
N GLY A 288 5.51 25.31 -10.28
CA GLY A 288 6.87 25.43 -10.84
C GLY A 288 7.97 24.97 -9.89
N GLU A 289 7.63 24.26 -8.81
CA GLU A 289 8.59 23.66 -7.87
C GLU A 289 9.30 22.45 -8.45
N VAL A 290 8.64 21.73 -9.37
CA VAL A 290 9.19 20.61 -10.15
C VAL A 290 9.02 20.90 -11.63
N LEU A 291 10.08 20.66 -12.41
CA LEU A 291 10.05 20.80 -13.86
C LEU A 291 9.77 19.44 -14.51
N GLY A 292 8.96 19.45 -15.58
CA GLY A 292 8.63 18.25 -16.35
C GLY A 292 7.13 18.16 -16.65
N ASP A 293 6.76 17.22 -17.49
CA ASP A 293 5.36 16.87 -17.68
C ASP A 293 4.87 15.90 -16.59
N LEU A 294 3.54 15.79 -16.48
CA LEU A 294 2.90 14.89 -15.52
C LEU A 294 3.31 13.42 -15.73
N TYR A 295 3.51 13.01 -16.98
CA TYR A 295 3.82 11.64 -17.32
C TYR A 295 5.18 11.21 -16.77
N GLU A 296 6.23 11.97 -17.05
CA GLU A 296 7.58 11.68 -16.60
C GLU A 296 7.71 11.82 -15.09
N VAL A 297 7.10 12.84 -14.47
CA VAL A 297 7.09 12.99 -13.01
C VAL A 297 6.40 11.81 -12.32
N PHE A 298 5.24 11.37 -12.81
CA PHE A 298 4.53 10.23 -12.22
C PHE A 298 5.30 8.91 -12.44
N LYS A 299 5.98 8.77 -13.57
CA LYS A 299 6.83 7.62 -13.88
C LYS A 299 8.08 7.60 -12.99
N HIS A 300 8.73 8.74 -12.77
CA HIS A 300 9.84 8.88 -11.83
C HIS A 300 9.41 8.53 -10.41
N TYR A 301 8.30 9.08 -9.93
CA TYR A 301 7.76 8.74 -8.61
C TYR A 301 7.58 7.24 -8.45
N ARG A 302 6.88 6.57 -9.38
CA ARG A 302 6.69 5.10 -9.34
C ARG A 302 8.01 4.34 -9.38
N LYS A 303 8.99 4.80 -10.17
CA LYS A 303 10.33 4.20 -10.26
C LYS A 303 11.08 4.33 -8.93
N GLY A 304 11.02 5.49 -8.29
CA GLY A 304 11.61 5.74 -6.97
C GLY A 304 11.00 4.86 -5.89
N ILE A 305 9.67 4.78 -5.84
CA ILE A 305 8.98 3.87 -4.91
C ILE A 305 9.34 2.41 -5.18
N SER A 306 9.39 1.98 -6.44
CA SER A 306 9.75 0.61 -6.81
C SER A 306 11.18 0.27 -6.40
N LYS A 307 12.14 1.17 -6.61
CA LYS A 307 13.52 0.99 -6.10
C LYS A 307 13.57 0.89 -4.58
N GLY A 308 12.84 1.76 -3.89
CA GLY A 308 12.75 1.72 -2.43
C GLY A 308 12.14 0.41 -1.91
N LEU A 309 11.11 -0.11 -2.58
CA LEU A 309 10.54 -1.42 -2.24
C LEU A 309 11.54 -2.56 -2.46
N MET A 310 12.25 -2.60 -3.61
CA MET A 310 13.31 -3.59 -3.83
C MET A 310 14.37 -3.51 -2.73
N LYS A 311 14.81 -2.31 -2.36
CA LYS A 311 15.74 -2.09 -1.25
C LYS A 311 15.21 -2.62 0.08
N ILE A 312 13.93 -2.42 0.39
CA ILE A 312 13.35 -2.88 1.66
C ILE A 312 13.26 -4.41 1.70
N ILE A 313 12.76 -5.06 0.66
CA ILE A 313 12.61 -6.52 0.65
C ILE A 313 13.97 -7.24 0.60
N SER A 314 14.97 -6.63 -0.05
CA SER A 314 16.30 -7.21 -0.16
C SER A 314 17.05 -7.26 1.18
N LYS A 315 16.71 -6.41 2.15
CA LYS A 315 17.27 -6.43 3.52
C LYS A 315 17.04 -7.75 4.25
N MET A 316 15.97 -8.46 3.91
CA MET A 316 15.65 -9.77 4.45
C MET A 316 16.05 -10.92 3.51
N GLY A 317 16.73 -10.60 2.39
CA GLY A 317 17.07 -11.58 1.36
C GLY A 317 15.87 -12.06 0.55
N ILE A 318 14.79 -11.27 0.46
CA ILE A 318 13.57 -11.65 -0.27
C ILE A 318 13.63 -11.10 -1.68
N SER A 319 13.46 -11.99 -2.66
CA SER A 319 13.52 -11.61 -4.08
C SER A 319 12.18 -11.14 -4.66
N THR A 320 11.04 -11.64 -4.15
CA THR A 320 9.72 -11.33 -4.74
C THR A 320 8.79 -10.61 -3.77
N ILE A 321 8.04 -9.63 -4.28
CA ILE A 321 7.03 -8.91 -3.48
C ILE A 321 5.88 -9.82 -3.06
N ALA A 322 5.61 -10.90 -3.80
CA ALA A 322 4.59 -11.88 -3.47
C ALA A 322 4.93 -12.59 -2.14
N SER A 323 6.19 -12.98 -1.94
CA SER A 323 6.66 -13.58 -0.68
C SER A 323 6.74 -12.59 0.47
N TYR A 324 6.95 -11.30 0.18
CA TYR A 324 6.97 -10.25 1.21
C TYR A 324 5.57 -9.88 1.72
N ARG A 325 4.53 -10.07 0.90
CA ARG A 325 3.16 -9.70 1.23
C ARG A 325 2.64 -10.53 2.39
N GLY A 326 2.11 -9.87 3.42
CA GLY A 326 1.62 -10.55 4.62
C GLY A 326 2.70 -11.16 5.51
N ALA A 327 3.99 -11.00 5.18
CA ALA A 327 5.09 -11.57 5.97
C ALA A 327 5.36 -10.82 7.29
N GLN A 328 4.77 -9.63 7.48
CA GLN A 328 4.88 -8.83 8.70
C GLN A 328 6.32 -8.62 9.20
N LEU A 329 7.26 -8.34 8.29
CA LEU A 329 8.70 -8.17 8.60
C LEU A 329 9.00 -6.81 9.22
N PHE A 330 8.30 -6.52 10.32
CA PHE A 330 8.36 -5.30 11.08
C PHE A 330 8.38 -5.60 12.57
N GLU A 331 8.99 -4.70 13.34
CA GLU A 331 8.80 -4.61 14.79
C GLU A 331 8.03 -3.33 15.10
N ALA A 332 6.97 -3.45 15.89
CA ALA A 332 6.15 -2.31 16.31
C ALA A 332 6.65 -1.75 17.64
N ILE A 333 7.00 -0.47 17.67
CA ILE A 333 7.46 0.21 18.89
C ILE A 333 6.42 1.25 19.31
N GLY A 334 5.78 1.03 20.45
CA GLY A 334 4.82 1.97 21.04
C GLY A 334 3.37 1.77 20.62
N LEU A 335 3.02 0.66 19.96
CA LEU A 335 1.63 0.27 19.75
C LEU A 335 1.12 -0.50 20.98
N SER A 336 -0.11 -0.22 21.40
CA SER A 336 -0.81 -1.00 22.43
C SER A 336 -1.14 -2.40 21.95
N ALA A 337 -1.19 -3.38 22.87
CA ALA A 337 -1.65 -4.74 22.58
C ALA A 337 -3.00 -4.77 21.84
N ASP A 338 -3.98 -3.95 22.24
CA ASP A 338 -5.31 -3.93 21.62
C ASP A 338 -5.28 -3.58 20.13
N VAL A 339 -4.42 -2.61 19.74
CA VAL A 339 -4.25 -2.20 18.34
C VAL A 339 -3.49 -3.26 17.55
N VAL A 340 -2.49 -3.89 18.18
CA VAL A 340 -1.74 -4.99 17.56
C VAL A 340 -2.68 -6.18 17.32
N GLU A 341 -3.50 -6.56 18.29
CA GLU A 341 -4.44 -7.67 18.12
C GLU A 341 -5.54 -7.35 17.10
N LEU A 342 -6.01 -6.09 17.05
CA LEU A 342 -7.06 -5.67 16.11
C LEU A 342 -6.58 -5.62 14.66
N SER A 343 -5.36 -5.12 14.40
CA SER A 343 -4.92 -4.78 13.04
C SER A 343 -3.59 -5.40 12.62
N PHE A 344 -2.72 -5.83 13.54
CA PHE A 344 -1.34 -6.23 13.22
C PHE A 344 -0.93 -7.52 13.96
N ARG A 345 -1.88 -8.46 14.06
CA ARG A 345 -1.74 -9.68 14.87
C ARG A 345 -0.50 -10.47 14.42
N GLY A 346 0.36 -10.84 15.37
CA GLY A 346 1.62 -11.54 15.10
C GLY A 346 2.87 -10.65 15.06
N VAL A 347 2.72 -9.32 14.99
CA VAL A 347 3.86 -8.40 15.06
C VAL A 347 4.38 -8.30 16.49
N ALA A 348 5.71 -8.35 16.63
CA ALA A 348 6.35 -8.10 17.91
C ALA A 348 6.15 -6.63 18.33
N SER A 349 5.56 -6.42 19.52
CA SER A 349 5.50 -5.10 20.16
C SER A 349 5.87 -5.18 21.63
N ARG A 350 7.17 -5.07 21.91
CA ARG A 350 7.76 -5.27 23.24
C ARG A 350 7.55 -4.06 24.16
N ILE A 351 7.54 -2.86 23.58
CA ILE A 351 7.31 -1.60 24.29
C ILE A 351 5.95 -1.08 23.84
N GLN A 352 5.01 -1.04 24.77
CA GLN A 352 3.63 -0.63 24.52
C GLN A 352 3.35 0.76 25.09
N ALA A 353 2.40 1.47 24.49
CA ALA A 353 1.87 2.72 25.02
C ALA A 353 0.33 2.72 24.95
N PRO A 354 -0.35 3.51 25.79
CA PRO A 354 -1.81 3.49 25.86
C PRO A 354 -2.48 3.94 24.55
N VAL A 355 -3.56 3.24 24.18
CA VAL A 355 -4.36 3.38 22.94
C VAL A 355 -4.72 4.84 22.59
N SER A 356 -4.90 5.69 23.62
CA SER A 356 -5.23 7.12 23.46
C SER A 356 -4.24 7.93 22.62
N ALA A 357 -3.00 7.46 22.43
CA ALA A 357 -2.01 8.12 21.58
C ALA A 357 -2.35 8.01 20.08
N ILE A 358 -3.02 6.94 19.66
CA ILE A 358 -3.32 6.64 18.24
C ILE A 358 -4.68 7.23 17.81
N SER A 359 -5.63 7.38 18.74
CA SER A 359 -6.99 7.90 18.47
C SER A 359 -7.18 9.42 18.74
N ARG A 360 -6.27 10.06 19.48
CA ARG A 360 -6.23 11.53 19.63
C ARG A 360 -6.09 12.38 18.35
N PRO A 361 -5.57 11.89 17.21
CA PRO A 361 -5.39 12.71 16.03
C PRO A 361 -6.69 13.32 15.52
N SER A 362 -7.79 12.55 15.47
CA SER A 362 -9.04 12.94 14.80
C SER A 362 -9.88 13.97 15.55
N ARG A 363 -9.95 13.92 16.88
CA ARG A 363 -10.84 14.79 17.68
C ARG A 363 -10.45 16.28 17.71
N ARG A 364 -9.20 16.63 17.39
CA ARG A 364 -8.77 18.05 17.26
C ARG A 364 -8.87 18.57 15.82
N ARG A 365 -9.42 17.80 14.88
CA ARG A 365 -9.34 18.05 13.42
C ARG A 365 -10.61 18.59 12.76
N SER A 366 -11.66 18.91 13.52
CA SER A 366 -12.83 19.61 12.95
C SER A 366 -12.40 21.00 12.45
N PRO A 367 -12.85 21.47 11.26
CA PRO A 367 -12.61 22.85 10.84
C PRO A 367 -13.24 23.81 11.86
N PRO A 368 -12.66 25.00 12.09
CA PRO A 368 -13.30 25.99 12.95
C PRO A 368 -14.69 26.29 12.38
N ARG A 369 -15.71 26.28 13.23
CA ARG A 369 -17.05 26.74 12.85
C ARG A 369 -16.93 28.13 12.21
N PRO A 370 -17.54 28.38 11.03
CA PRO A 370 -17.55 29.73 10.47
C PRO A 370 -18.32 30.63 11.44
N GLY A 371 -17.60 31.53 12.12
CA GLY A 371 -18.20 32.45 13.11
C GLY A 371 -17.32 32.83 14.30
N ALA A 372 -16.17 32.19 14.54
CA ALA A 372 -15.30 32.52 15.67
C ALA A 372 -14.15 33.49 15.32
N ILE A 373 -14.40 34.48 14.45
CA ILE A 373 -13.51 35.63 14.25
C ILE A 373 -14.35 36.90 14.47
N ALA A 374 -14.55 37.25 15.73
CA ALA A 374 -14.87 38.62 16.13
C ALA A 374 -14.48 38.80 17.60
N SER A 375 -13.84 39.94 17.89
CA SER A 375 -13.41 40.43 19.21
C SER A 375 -12.09 39.86 19.76
N ARG A 376 -10.98 40.41 19.26
CA ARG A 376 -9.82 40.83 20.09
C ARG A 376 -8.90 41.71 19.24
N SER A 377 -9.34 42.94 19.01
CA SER A 377 -8.44 44.06 18.70
C SER A 377 -8.71 45.18 19.71
N SER A 378 -7.66 45.95 19.99
CA SER A 378 -7.53 47.03 20.96
C SER A 378 -7.06 46.62 22.37
N ARG A 379 -5.87 47.11 22.69
CA ARG A 379 -5.18 47.33 23.99
C ARG A 379 -3.83 46.64 24.08
N ALA A 380 -2.84 47.31 23.49
CA ALA A 380 -1.55 47.57 24.14
C ALA A 380 -0.79 48.61 23.30
N ALA A 381 -1.07 49.88 23.57
CA ALA A 381 -0.16 50.98 23.33
C ALA A 381 0.13 51.56 24.71
N CYS A 382 1.33 51.30 25.22
CA CYS A 382 2.13 52.08 26.16
C CYS A 382 3.44 51.33 26.38
#